data_AF-A0A8J1KVZ7-F1
#
_entry.id   AF-A0A8J1KVZ7-F1
#
_cell.length_a   1.000
_cell.length_b   1.000
_cell.length_c   1.000
_cell.angle_alpha   90.00
_cell.angle_beta   90.00
_cell.angle_gamma   90.00
#
_symmetry.space_group_name_H-M   'P 1'
#
loop_
_entity.id
_entity.type
_entity.pdbx_description
1 polymer ?
#
loop_
_entity_poly.entity_id
_entity_poly.type
_entity_poly.pdbx_seq_one_letter_code
_entity_poly.pdbx_strand_id
1 'polypeptide(L)'
;MHVVERASLPGHRSMNPCPVYDDVTGQLFLFFIAVLGRTTESYQINTGQNAARLCCVRSLDQGKSWTEVTDLTHKVIGESIKEWATFALGPGHGIHLRNGRLIIPAYTYHIEKRHCFGSFCQTTARAFVFYSDDHGQSWKLGDLIPNLQTVECQMVSVDEADGNNILYCNARSSLGFRVQALSTNDGVVFEPGQLIEKLVETLTGCHGSVIGFPAPLHTLYSPCPDHHLTTQLKYQKVHTEVSESKNQQKTKGEAKHKYQSNSKLHQWKCQTEDHQGLKETFYKTVPGVRNPTWVLYSHPTSARSRVNLGVYLSSYPRDADSWTGPWVIYEGPSAYSDLAYLGPPSGEESATGSLSVVIFACLYENGLISPYEQISFSIFTLYEVIQNLTPNSAILLQTKMKHRRKESCTMF
;
A
#
# COMPACT_ATOMS: atom_id res chain seq x y z
N MET A 1 14.34 -18.79 -16.32
CA MET A 1 14.36 -18.69 -14.85
C MET A 1 15.63 -19.38 -14.38
N HIS A 2 16.53 -18.66 -13.71
CA HIS A 2 17.77 -19.23 -13.17
C HIS A 2 17.62 -19.42 -11.66
N VAL A 3 18.06 -20.57 -11.14
CA VAL A 3 18.05 -20.83 -9.70
C VAL A 3 19.20 -20.06 -9.05
N VAL A 4 18.90 -19.32 -7.97
CA VAL A 4 19.93 -18.66 -7.15
C VAL A 4 20.50 -19.69 -6.18
N GLU A 5 21.36 -20.58 -6.66
CA GLU A 5 21.89 -21.72 -5.88
C GLU A 5 22.58 -21.30 -4.58
N ARG A 6 23.20 -20.12 -4.58
CA ARG A 6 23.89 -19.54 -3.42
C ARG A 6 22.96 -19.14 -2.28
N ALA A 7 21.66 -18.96 -2.54
CA ALA A 7 20.66 -18.68 -1.51
C ALA A 7 20.26 -19.97 -0.78
N SER A 8 21.23 -20.71 -0.25
CA SER A 8 21.04 -21.98 0.44
C SER A 8 22.02 -22.12 1.61
N LEU A 9 21.55 -22.66 2.73
CA LEU A 9 22.36 -22.98 3.90
C LEU A 9 22.34 -24.50 4.10
N PRO A 10 23.49 -25.19 4.21
CA PRO A 10 23.52 -26.66 4.31
C PRO A 10 22.62 -27.20 5.43
N GLY A 11 21.84 -28.23 5.12
CA GLY A 11 20.90 -28.86 6.06
C GLY A 11 19.64 -28.04 6.37
N HIS A 12 19.44 -26.88 5.72
CA HIS A 12 18.28 -26.02 5.90
C HIS A 12 17.48 -25.88 4.60
N ARG A 13 16.21 -25.51 4.73
CA ARG A 13 15.36 -25.11 3.60
C ARG A 13 15.26 -23.58 3.54
N SER A 14 15.47 -23.01 2.37
CA SER A 14 15.34 -21.56 2.13
C SER A 14 13.89 -21.19 1.87
N MET A 15 13.39 -20.13 2.52
CA MET A 15 12.02 -19.65 2.42
C MET A 15 11.99 -18.12 2.50
N ASN A 16 10.85 -17.51 2.15
CA ASN A 16 10.57 -16.07 2.26
C ASN A 16 11.66 -15.19 1.62
N PRO A 17 11.83 -15.24 0.28
CA PRO A 17 12.74 -14.33 -0.40
C PRO A 17 12.30 -12.88 -0.20
N CYS A 18 13.25 -12.03 0.16
CA CYS A 18 13.06 -10.60 0.38
C CYS A 18 14.19 -9.80 -0.29
N PRO A 19 14.04 -9.43 -1.57
CA PRO A 19 15.03 -8.62 -2.27
C PRO A 19 14.93 -7.15 -1.87
N VAL A 20 16.08 -6.47 -1.79
CA VAL A 20 16.16 -5.00 -1.70
C VAL A 20 17.33 -4.50 -2.56
N TYR A 21 17.09 -3.44 -3.33
CA TYR A 21 18.09 -2.79 -4.17
C TYR A 21 18.54 -1.49 -3.51
N ASP A 22 19.84 -1.37 -3.27
CA ASP A 22 20.47 -0.13 -2.83
C ASP A 22 20.83 0.69 -4.08
N ASP A 23 20.10 1.77 -4.31
CA ASP A 23 20.29 2.61 -5.51
C ASP A 23 21.56 3.47 -5.47
N VAL A 24 22.15 3.66 -4.29
CA VAL A 24 23.38 4.45 -4.10
C VAL A 24 24.59 3.60 -4.48
N THR A 25 24.63 2.36 -4.01
CA THR A 25 25.76 1.46 -4.26
C THR A 25 25.59 0.58 -5.49
N GLY A 26 24.36 0.47 -6.01
CA GLY A 26 24.00 -0.46 -7.08
C GLY A 26 23.99 -1.92 -6.63
N GLN A 27 24.02 -2.18 -5.32
CA GLN A 27 24.05 -3.52 -4.75
C GLN A 27 22.63 -4.08 -4.58
N LEU A 28 22.43 -5.31 -5.06
CA LEU A 28 21.22 -6.08 -4.80
C LEU A 28 21.46 -7.04 -3.64
N PHE A 29 20.59 -6.98 -2.63
CA PHE A 29 20.55 -7.93 -1.54
C PHE A 29 19.34 -8.84 -1.73
N LEU A 30 19.52 -10.14 -1.50
CA LEU A 30 18.43 -11.10 -1.35
C LEU A 30 18.50 -11.71 0.04
N PHE A 31 17.60 -11.24 0.90
CA PHE A 31 17.39 -11.84 2.21
C PHE A 31 16.44 -13.02 2.11
N PHE A 32 16.60 -13.98 3.02
CA PHE A 32 15.70 -15.13 3.14
C PHE A 32 15.86 -15.73 4.54
N ILE A 33 14.90 -16.56 4.94
CA ILE A 33 15.09 -17.44 6.11
C ILE A 33 15.56 -18.81 5.67
N ALA A 34 16.42 -19.42 6.48
CA ALA A 34 16.80 -20.82 6.34
C ALA A 34 16.33 -21.59 7.59
N VAL A 35 15.46 -22.58 7.43
CA VAL A 35 14.91 -23.37 8.56
C VAL A 35 15.54 -24.75 8.58
N LEU A 36 16.03 -25.19 9.75
CA LEU A 36 16.72 -26.47 9.90
C LEU A 36 15.82 -27.66 9.51
N GLY A 37 16.31 -28.48 8.58
CA GLY A 37 15.66 -29.71 8.12
C GLY A 37 14.17 -29.52 7.78
N ARG A 38 13.32 -30.30 8.46
CA ARG A 38 11.85 -30.31 8.28
C ARG A 38 11.09 -29.73 9.47
N THR A 39 11.77 -29.03 10.38
CA THR A 39 11.16 -28.45 11.59
C THR A 39 10.04 -27.49 11.21
N THR A 40 8.80 -27.76 11.61
CA THR A 40 7.64 -26.95 11.20
C THR A 40 7.53 -25.67 12.01
N GLU A 41 6.85 -24.66 11.48
CA GLU A 41 6.54 -23.42 12.22
C GLU A 41 5.76 -23.72 13.50
N SER A 42 4.70 -24.56 13.41
CA SER A 42 3.89 -24.94 14.56
C SER A 42 4.70 -25.62 15.67
N TYR A 43 5.68 -26.47 15.32
CA TYR A 43 6.56 -27.06 16.33
C TYR A 43 7.35 -25.99 17.07
N GLN A 44 7.96 -25.05 16.35
CA GLN A 44 8.76 -23.98 16.93
C GLN A 44 7.91 -23.08 17.83
N ILE A 45 6.73 -22.64 17.35
CA ILE A 45 5.75 -21.85 18.12
C ILE A 45 5.35 -22.56 19.42
N ASN A 46 5.02 -23.85 19.33
CA ASN A 46 4.52 -24.63 20.46
C ASN A 46 5.60 -24.95 21.51
N THR A 47 6.85 -25.13 21.08
CA THR A 47 7.95 -25.57 21.95
C THR A 47 8.90 -24.45 22.36
N GLY A 48 8.85 -23.31 21.67
CA GLY A 48 9.84 -22.24 21.80
C GLY A 48 11.24 -22.62 21.28
N GLN A 49 11.37 -23.74 20.55
CA GLN A 49 12.64 -24.19 20.00
C GLN A 49 12.84 -23.62 18.59
N ASN A 50 13.49 -22.45 18.54
CA ASN A 50 13.77 -21.75 17.28
C ASN A 50 14.82 -22.49 16.43
N ALA A 51 14.50 -22.67 15.16
CA ALA A 51 15.30 -23.33 14.14
C ALA A 51 15.49 -22.49 12.87
N ALA A 52 15.05 -21.22 12.89
CA ALA A 52 15.16 -20.28 11.77
C ALA A 52 16.48 -19.50 11.82
N ARG A 53 17.06 -19.26 10.64
CA ARG A 53 18.26 -18.44 10.43
C ARG A 53 17.95 -17.27 9.50
N LEU A 54 18.52 -16.12 9.78
CA LEU A 54 18.49 -14.94 8.91
C LEU A 54 19.67 -15.03 7.95
N CYS A 55 19.39 -15.17 6.66
CA CYS A 55 20.42 -15.34 5.65
C CYS A 55 20.34 -14.25 4.58
N CYS A 56 21.48 -13.94 3.97
CA CYS A 56 21.59 -12.98 2.89
C CYS A 56 22.61 -13.44 1.84
N VAL A 57 22.28 -13.23 0.58
CA VAL A 57 23.24 -13.23 -0.55
C VAL A 57 23.19 -11.88 -1.24
N ARG A 58 24.29 -11.47 -1.87
CA ARG A 58 24.42 -10.17 -2.51
C ARG A 58 24.85 -10.32 -3.96
N SER A 59 24.44 -9.39 -4.79
CA SER A 59 24.86 -9.27 -6.19
C SER A 59 25.33 -7.85 -6.47
N LEU A 60 26.43 -7.73 -7.21
CA LEU A 60 27.00 -6.46 -7.69
C LEU A 60 26.81 -6.29 -9.20
N ASP A 61 26.16 -7.24 -9.85
CA ASP A 61 26.03 -7.34 -11.30
C ASP A 61 24.56 -7.53 -11.75
N GLN A 62 23.65 -6.90 -11.00
CA GLN A 62 22.21 -6.87 -11.28
C GLN A 62 21.58 -8.27 -11.29
N GLY A 63 21.95 -9.12 -10.33
CA GLY A 63 21.40 -10.45 -10.11
C GLY A 63 21.98 -11.56 -11.00
N LYS A 64 23.03 -11.29 -11.78
CA LYS A 64 23.66 -12.29 -12.66
C LYS A 64 24.50 -13.29 -11.87
N SER A 65 25.24 -12.83 -10.85
CA SER A 65 25.98 -13.67 -9.92
C SER A 65 25.75 -13.22 -8.48
N TRP A 66 25.98 -14.15 -7.55
CA TRP A 66 25.66 -13.99 -6.14
C TRP A 66 26.84 -14.43 -5.26
N THR A 67 27.07 -13.71 -4.17
CA THR A 67 28.04 -14.11 -3.13
C THR A 67 27.65 -15.43 -2.49
N GLU A 68 28.57 -16.05 -1.73
CA GLU A 68 28.18 -17.10 -0.78
C GLU A 68 27.14 -16.59 0.23
N VAL A 69 26.34 -17.52 0.77
CA VAL A 69 25.38 -17.23 1.83
C VAL A 69 26.10 -16.67 3.06
N THR A 70 25.55 -15.61 3.63
CA THR A 70 25.94 -15.10 4.95
C THR A 70 24.83 -15.38 5.94
N ASP A 71 25.12 -16.11 7.02
CA ASP A 71 24.23 -16.24 8.18
C ASP A 71 24.42 -15.01 9.09
N LEU A 72 23.39 -14.17 9.16
CA LEU A 72 23.36 -12.93 9.92
C LEU A 72 22.70 -13.09 11.29
N THR A 73 22.19 -14.29 11.63
CA THR A 73 21.37 -14.53 12.83
C THR A 73 22.05 -14.04 14.10
N HIS A 74 23.28 -14.49 14.37
CA HIS A 74 24.00 -14.10 15.59
C HIS A 74 24.45 -12.64 15.55
N LYS A 75 24.87 -12.13 14.39
CA LYS A 75 25.39 -10.76 14.25
C LYS A 75 24.29 -9.71 14.42
N VAL A 76 23.08 -10.00 13.96
CA VAL A 76 21.97 -9.03 13.89
C VAL A 76 20.95 -9.24 14.99
N ILE A 77 20.48 -10.48 15.19
CA ILE A 77 19.45 -10.80 16.18
C ILE A 77 20.09 -11.05 17.56
N GLY A 78 21.28 -11.67 17.59
CA GLY A 78 22.03 -11.90 18.82
C GLY A 78 21.23 -12.70 19.84
N GLU A 79 21.26 -12.26 21.09
CA GLU A 79 20.63 -12.94 22.22
C GLU A 79 19.09 -12.91 22.18
N SER A 80 18.49 -11.91 21.54
CA SER A 80 17.03 -11.79 21.38
C SER A 80 16.42 -12.99 20.66
N ILE A 81 17.20 -13.75 19.89
CA ILE A 81 16.73 -14.98 19.23
C ILE A 81 16.17 -15.99 20.23
N LYS A 82 16.65 -15.97 21.48
CA LYS A 82 16.18 -16.87 22.55
C LYS A 82 14.74 -16.56 22.92
N GLU A 83 14.31 -15.32 22.81
CA GLU A 83 12.96 -14.87 23.15
C GLU A 83 11.96 -15.11 22.01
N TRP A 84 12.42 -15.63 20.87
CA TRP A 84 11.60 -15.83 19.68
C TRP A 84 11.40 -17.31 19.46
N ALA A 85 10.14 -17.75 19.39
CA ALA A 85 9.83 -19.13 19.05
C ALA A 85 10.24 -19.43 17.60
N THR A 86 9.98 -18.49 16.69
CA THR A 86 10.45 -18.46 15.30
C THR A 86 10.24 -17.04 14.75
N PHE A 87 10.82 -16.72 13.60
CA PHE A 87 10.63 -15.46 12.90
C PHE A 87 10.68 -15.68 11.39
N ALA A 88 10.20 -14.70 10.61
CA ALA A 88 10.40 -14.67 9.17
C ALA A 88 10.49 -13.24 8.63
N LEU A 89 10.84 -13.12 7.36
CA LEU A 89 10.94 -11.88 6.61
C LEU A 89 9.78 -11.75 5.63
N GLY A 90 9.43 -10.51 5.28
CA GLY A 90 8.41 -10.15 4.28
C GLY A 90 7.22 -11.12 4.30
N PRO A 91 7.04 -11.93 3.23
CA PRO A 91 7.88 -12.05 2.02
C PRO A 91 7.69 -10.89 1.04
N GLY A 92 8.35 -10.95 -0.13
CA GLY A 92 8.33 -9.89 -1.14
C GLY A 92 9.38 -8.82 -0.87
N HIS A 93 9.26 -7.63 -1.45
CA HIS A 93 10.36 -6.66 -1.46
C HIS A 93 10.63 -5.96 -0.11
N GLY A 94 11.90 -5.64 0.14
CA GLY A 94 12.33 -4.60 1.08
C GLY A 94 12.40 -3.24 0.39
N ILE A 95 12.67 -2.17 1.15
CA ILE A 95 12.69 -0.81 0.61
C ILE A 95 14.01 -0.09 0.91
N HIS A 96 14.38 0.81 0.01
CA HIS A 96 15.45 1.77 0.20
C HIS A 96 14.84 3.17 0.41
N LEU A 97 15.11 3.77 1.57
CA LEU A 97 14.63 5.09 1.92
C LEU A 97 15.51 6.18 1.29
N ARG A 98 14.93 7.36 1.07
CA ARG A 98 15.65 8.51 0.51
C ARG A 98 16.87 8.95 1.32
N ASN A 99 16.89 8.66 2.62
CA ASN A 99 18.02 8.97 3.51
C ASN A 99 19.15 7.94 3.45
N GLY A 100 19.07 6.94 2.57
CA GLY A 100 20.08 5.88 2.44
C GLY A 100 19.77 4.62 3.26
N ARG A 101 18.76 4.66 4.13
CA ARG A 101 18.43 3.51 5.00
C ARG A 101 17.78 2.39 4.19
N LEU A 102 18.30 1.18 4.33
CA LEU A 102 17.65 -0.04 3.83
C LEU A 102 16.73 -0.62 4.90
N ILE A 103 15.57 -1.12 4.51
CA ILE A 103 14.57 -1.71 5.40
C ILE A 103 14.13 -3.07 4.85
N ILE A 104 14.16 -4.07 5.73
CA ILE A 104 13.65 -5.43 5.50
C ILE A 104 12.48 -5.66 6.47
N PRO A 105 11.23 -5.77 5.98
CA PRO A 105 10.08 -6.11 6.80
C PRO A 105 10.23 -7.52 7.39
N ALA A 106 9.83 -7.69 8.65
CA ALA A 106 9.93 -8.96 9.36
C ALA A 106 8.83 -9.12 10.40
N TYR A 107 8.68 -10.33 10.93
CA TYR A 107 7.84 -10.59 12.08
C TYR A 107 8.39 -11.75 12.91
N THR A 108 8.04 -11.79 14.18
CA THR A 108 8.46 -12.83 15.11
C THR A 108 7.31 -13.32 15.97
N TYR A 109 7.36 -14.58 16.39
CA TYR A 109 6.54 -15.12 17.46
C TYR A 109 7.29 -14.97 18.77
N HIS A 110 7.09 -13.85 19.44
CA HIS A 110 7.72 -13.54 20.72
C HIS A 110 7.17 -14.45 21.83
N ILE A 111 8.05 -15.04 22.64
CA ILE A 111 7.71 -15.93 23.73
C ILE A 111 7.38 -15.08 24.96
N GLU A 112 6.08 -14.93 25.25
CA GLU A 112 5.61 -14.21 26.44
C GLU A 112 5.85 -15.02 27.71
N LYS A 113 5.64 -16.35 27.63
CA LYS A 113 5.86 -17.28 28.75
C LYS A 113 6.38 -18.61 28.25
N ARG A 114 7.50 -19.04 28.84
CA ARG A 114 8.02 -20.41 28.73
C ARG A 114 7.30 -21.26 29.78
N HIS A 115 6.34 -22.07 29.38
CA HIS A 115 5.73 -23.02 30.29
C HIS A 115 6.71 -24.18 30.56
N CYS A 116 7.27 -24.24 31.78
CA CYS A 116 8.04 -25.39 32.25
C CYS A 116 7.09 -26.51 32.72
N PHE A 117 7.51 -27.77 32.60
CA PHE A 117 6.75 -28.99 32.96
C PHE A 117 5.68 -29.46 31.94
N GLY A 118 6.04 -29.50 30.65
CA GLY A 118 5.32 -30.32 29.66
C GLY A 118 4.09 -29.67 29.00
N SER A 119 3.96 -28.35 29.03
CA SER A 119 2.85 -27.62 28.40
C SER A 119 3.36 -26.50 27.49
N PHE A 120 2.63 -26.22 26.42
CA PHE A 120 2.96 -25.34 25.28
C PHE A 120 3.45 -23.93 25.64
N CYS A 121 4.32 -23.33 24.83
CA CYS A 121 4.73 -21.93 24.97
C CYS A 121 3.58 -20.98 24.64
N GLN A 122 3.44 -19.90 25.41
CA GLN A 122 2.58 -18.79 25.04
C GLN A 122 3.39 -17.82 24.17
N THR A 123 2.95 -17.64 22.92
CA THR A 123 3.63 -16.76 21.96
C THR A 123 2.67 -15.71 21.39
N THR A 124 3.22 -14.55 21.03
CA THR A 124 2.49 -13.46 20.39
C THR A 124 3.24 -13.04 19.12
N ALA A 125 2.55 -13.05 17.98
CA ALA A 125 3.13 -12.62 16.72
C ALA A 125 3.17 -11.09 16.62
N ARG A 126 4.32 -10.51 16.28
CA ARG A 126 4.47 -9.08 16.02
C ARG A 126 5.42 -8.81 14.86
N ALA A 127 4.99 -7.92 13.96
CA ALA A 127 5.80 -7.38 12.90
C ALA A 127 6.78 -6.32 13.42
N PHE A 128 7.91 -6.19 12.72
CA PHE A 128 9.00 -5.24 12.97
C PHE A 128 9.83 -5.08 11.70
N VAL A 129 10.97 -4.39 11.78
CA VAL A 129 11.92 -4.26 10.66
C VAL A 129 13.34 -4.59 11.07
N PHE A 130 14.12 -5.14 10.14
CA PHE A 130 15.57 -4.95 10.16
C PHE A 130 15.92 -3.73 9.31
N TYR A 131 16.87 -2.93 9.77
CA TYR A 131 17.33 -1.77 9.00
C TYR A 131 18.85 -1.60 9.02
N SER A 132 19.38 -0.95 7.99
CA SER A 132 20.79 -0.63 7.84
C SER A 132 20.96 0.82 7.40
N ASP A 133 21.83 1.55 8.09
CA ASP A 133 22.18 2.95 7.80
C ASP A 133 23.51 3.07 7.03
N ASP A 134 24.16 1.95 6.72
CA ASP A 134 25.53 1.89 6.22
C ASP A 134 25.66 1.00 4.99
N HIS A 135 24.62 1.02 4.14
CA HIS A 135 24.56 0.26 2.88
C HIS A 135 24.75 -1.25 3.07
N GLY A 136 24.14 -1.80 4.12
CA GLY A 136 24.09 -3.24 4.39
C GLY A 136 25.34 -3.83 5.05
N GLN A 137 26.27 -3.00 5.55
CA GLN A 137 27.46 -3.44 6.28
C GLN A 137 27.11 -3.95 7.68
N SER A 138 26.20 -3.25 8.37
CA SER A 138 25.60 -3.65 9.64
C SER A 138 24.08 -3.49 9.61
N TRP A 139 23.40 -4.26 10.45
CA TRP A 139 21.94 -4.28 10.54
C TRP A 139 21.51 -4.20 11.99
N LYS A 140 20.38 -3.54 12.23
CA LYS A 140 19.76 -3.35 13.54
C LYS A 140 18.30 -3.80 13.49
N LEU A 141 17.71 -4.03 14.66
CA LEU A 141 16.29 -4.33 14.81
C LEU A 141 15.53 -3.04 15.18
N GLY A 142 14.36 -2.85 14.57
CA GLY A 142 13.34 -1.94 15.10
C GLY A 142 12.51 -2.61 16.19
N ASP A 143 11.75 -1.80 16.94
CA ASP A 143 10.83 -2.29 17.95
C ASP A 143 9.66 -3.05 17.32
N LEU A 144 9.13 -4.03 18.07
CA LEU A 144 7.93 -4.76 17.68
C LEU A 144 6.71 -3.82 17.66
N ILE A 145 5.88 -3.91 16.62
CA ILE A 145 4.61 -3.17 16.57
C ILE A 145 3.77 -3.54 17.81
N PRO A 146 3.30 -2.55 18.60
CA PRO A 146 2.60 -2.84 19.84
C PRO A 146 1.14 -3.25 19.58
N ASN A 147 0.39 -3.48 20.67
CA ASN A 147 -1.06 -3.66 20.82
C ASN A 147 -1.81 -4.73 19.98
N LEU A 148 -1.47 -5.01 18.73
CA LEU A 148 -2.14 -5.96 17.86
C LEU A 148 -1.20 -7.06 17.37
N GLN A 149 -1.73 -8.27 17.23
CA GLN A 149 -0.99 -9.37 16.63
C GLN A 149 -0.85 -9.14 15.12
N THR A 150 0.39 -9.21 14.65
CA THR A 150 0.77 -8.93 13.27
C THR A 150 1.81 -9.95 12.80
N VAL A 151 1.68 -10.41 11.56
CA VAL A 151 2.60 -11.38 10.93
C VAL A 151 3.19 -10.80 9.65
N GLU A 152 3.15 -11.47 8.49
CA GLU A 152 3.76 -10.98 7.26
C GLU A 152 3.32 -9.54 6.93
N CYS A 153 4.28 -8.68 6.61
CA CYS A 153 4.06 -7.27 6.37
C CYS A 153 4.99 -6.74 5.27
N GLN A 154 4.60 -5.62 4.69
CA GLN A 154 5.44 -4.81 3.81
C GLN A 154 5.38 -3.33 4.23
N MET A 155 6.39 -2.58 3.81
CA MET A 155 6.63 -1.21 4.24
C MET A 155 6.65 -0.29 3.04
N VAL A 156 6.20 0.95 3.22
CA VAL A 156 6.33 2.02 2.23
C VAL A 156 6.69 3.33 2.91
N SER A 157 7.61 4.06 2.31
CA SER A 157 7.93 5.43 2.72
C SER A 157 6.89 6.37 2.12
N VAL A 158 6.21 7.14 2.97
CA VAL A 158 5.17 8.09 2.59
C VAL A 158 5.69 9.50 2.81
N ASP A 159 6.01 10.19 1.71
CA ASP A 159 6.29 11.62 1.73
C ASP A 159 4.98 12.44 1.75
N GLU A 160 4.93 13.45 2.61
CA GLU A 160 3.85 14.43 2.68
C GLU A 160 4.20 15.73 1.94
N ALA A 161 3.16 16.51 1.61
CA ALA A 161 3.33 17.79 0.93
C ALA A 161 4.06 18.85 1.77
N ASP A 162 4.02 18.72 3.10
CA ASP A 162 4.73 19.59 4.05
C ASP A 162 6.21 19.20 4.25
N GLY A 163 6.67 18.14 3.58
CA GLY A 163 8.05 17.66 3.62
C GLY A 163 8.32 16.61 4.70
N ASN A 164 7.34 16.27 5.53
CA ASN A 164 7.46 15.17 6.48
C ASN A 164 7.48 13.81 5.75
N ASN A 165 8.10 12.81 6.39
CA ASN A 165 8.13 11.44 5.90
C ASN A 165 7.72 10.48 7.02
N ILE A 166 6.94 9.46 6.66
CA ILE A 166 6.52 8.41 7.57
C ILE A 166 6.75 7.06 6.92
N LEU A 167 7.28 6.13 7.70
CA LEU A 167 7.28 4.74 7.34
C LEU A 167 5.91 4.13 7.68
N TYR A 168 5.21 3.70 6.66
CA TYR A 168 3.92 3.03 6.75
C TYR A 168 4.13 1.52 6.68
N CYS A 169 3.59 0.79 7.65
CA CYS A 169 3.54 -0.67 7.67
C CYS A 169 2.12 -1.15 7.32
N ASN A 170 2.01 -2.08 6.36
CA ASN A 170 0.80 -2.88 6.13
C ASN A 170 1.05 -4.32 6.57
N ALA A 171 0.36 -4.79 7.62
CA ALA A 171 0.57 -6.12 8.19
C ALA A 171 -0.68 -7.01 8.10
N ARG A 172 -0.45 -8.30 7.84
CA ARG A 172 -1.47 -9.35 7.94
C ARG A 172 -1.89 -9.52 9.39
N SER A 173 -3.19 -9.76 9.57
CA SER A 173 -3.79 -10.05 10.88
C SER A 173 -4.86 -11.15 10.75
N SER A 174 -5.26 -11.71 11.89
CA SER A 174 -6.41 -12.61 12.02
C SER A 174 -7.68 -11.89 12.50
N LEU A 175 -7.68 -10.55 12.52
CA LEU A 175 -8.76 -9.71 13.06
C LEU A 175 -9.80 -9.31 12.00
N GLY A 176 -9.76 -9.94 10.82
CA GLY A 176 -10.67 -9.68 9.70
C GLY A 176 -10.33 -8.45 8.86
N PHE A 177 -9.33 -7.67 9.24
CA PHE A 177 -8.81 -6.51 8.48
C PHE A 177 -7.29 -6.44 8.54
N ARG A 178 -6.68 -5.69 7.61
CA ARG A 178 -5.26 -5.35 7.68
C ARG A 178 -4.97 -4.47 8.89
N VAL A 179 -3.78 -4.63 9.47
CA VAL A 179 -3.26 -3.72 10.49
C VAL A 179 -2.30 -2.74 9.83
N GLN A 180 -2.53 -1.46 10.07
CA GLN A 180 -1.62 -0.38 9.72
C GLN A 180 -0.85 0.07 10.95
N ALA A 181 0.45 0.30 10.83
CA ALA A 181 1.24 0.98 11.84
C ALA A 181 2.13 2.03 11.19
N LEU A 182 2.38 3.14 11.90
CA LEU A 182 3.15 4.27 11.41
C LEU A 182 4.42 4.46 12.24
N SER A 183 5.50 4.88 11.61
CA SER A 183 6.75 5.23 12.28
C SER A 183 7.29 6.55 11.73
N THR A 184 7.59 7.48 12.63
CA THR A 184 8.18 8.81 12.35
C THR A 184 9.70 8.83 12.45
N ASN A 185 10.32 7.68 12.76
CA ASN A 185 11.76 7.52 12.92
C ASN A 185 12.30 6.35 12.08
N ASP A 186 11.71 6.17 10.89
CA ASP A 186 12.16 5.23 9.87
C ASP A 186 12.28 3.78 10.36
N GLY A 187 11.27 3.34 11.13
CA GLY A 187 11.11 1.96 11.58
C GLY A 187 11.83 1.60 12.87
N VAL A 188 12.42 2.56 13.58
CA VAL A 188 13.01 2.29 14.91
C VAL A 188 11.90 2.00 15.92
N VAL A 189 10.84 2.81 15.93
CA VAL A 189 9.65 2.63 16.79
C VAL A 189 8.39 2.84 15.96
N PHE A 190 7.36 2.03 16.22
CA PHE A 190 6.03 2.18 15.63
C PHE A 190 5.00 2.67 16.65
N GLU A 191 4.09 3.52 16.19
CA GLU A 191 2.85 3.84 16.91
C GLU A 191 1.94 2.60 17.03
N PRO A 192 0.97 2.62 17.97
CA PRO A 192 -0.04 1.58 18.06
C PRO A 192 -0.74 1.27 16.74
N GLY A 193 -0.78 -0.01 16.39
CA GLY A 193 -1.42 -0.47 15.17
C GLY A 193 -2.93 -0.20 15.16
N GLN A 194 -3.47 0.09 13.98
CA GLN A 194 -4.89 0.37 13.74
C GLN A 194 -5.44 -0.59 12.68
N LEU A 195 -6.70 -1.01 12.82
CA LEU A 195 -7.39 -1.82 11.82
C LEU A 195 -7.89 -0.93 10.68
N ILE A 196 -7.69 -1.38 9.44
CA ILE A 196 -8.14 -0.67 8.24
C ILE A 196 -9.36 -1.37 7.66
N GLU A 197 -10.56 -0.92 8.03
CA GLU A 197 -11.83 -1.57 7.66
C GLU A 197 -12.04 -1.68 6.14
N LYS A 198 -11.41 -0.79 5.36
CA LYS A 198 -11.42 -0.82 3.89
C LYS A 198 -10.60 -1.97 3.29
N LEU A 199 -9.67 -2.53 4.04
CA LEU A 199 -8.76 -3.59 3.60
C LEU A 199 -9.08 -4.88 4.36
N VAL A 200 -9.99 -5.67 3.77
CA VAL A 200 -10.49 -6.91 4.38
C VAL A 200 -9.42 -7.99 4.49
N GLU A 201 -9.63 -8.88 5.44
CA GLU A 201 -8.88 -10.11 5.62
C GLU A 201 -9.79 -11.33 5.78
N THR A 202 -9.26 -12.46 5.35
CA THR A 202 -9.73 -13.81 5.64
C THR A 202 -9.46 -14.17 7.11
N LEU A 203 -10.21 -15.14 7.64
CA LEU A 203 -10.07 -15.59 9.05
C LEU A 203 -8.65 -16.09 9.40
N THR A 204 -7.96 -16.72 8.45
CA THR A 204 -6.59 -17.21 8.65
C THR A 204 -5.53 -16.22 8.17
N GLY A 205 -5.93 -15.14 7.53
CA GLY A 205 -5.06 -14.16 6.92
C GLY A 205 -4.44 -14.58 5.56
N CYS A 206 -3.94 -13.61 4.80
CA CYS A 206 -3.16 -13.74 3.58
C CYS A 206 -2.10 -12.62 3.50
N HIS A 207 -0.94 -12.90 2.89
CA HIS A 207 0.01 -11.85 2.57
C HIS A 207 -0.59 -10.90 1.52
N GLY A 208 -0.18 -9.63 1.58
CA GLY A 208 -0.53 -8.59 0.61
C GLY A 208 0.66 -7.66 0.43
N SER A 209 0.73 -6.99 -0.71
CA SER A 209 1.85 -6.13 -1.06
C SER A 209 1.47 -4.66 -1.09
N VAL A 210 2.39 -3.78 -0.68
CA VAL A 210 2.20 -2.32 -0.69
C VAL A 210 3.41 -1.63 -1.31
N ILE A 211 3.16 -0.65 -2.18
CA ILE A 211 4.20 0.20 -2.78
C ILE A 211 3.78 1.66 -2.78
N GLY A 212 4.77 2.55 -2.73
CA GLY A 212 4.57 3.99 -2.85
C GLY A 212 5.04 4.51 -4.20
N PHE A 213 4.36 5.53 -4.70
CA PHE A 213 4.78 6.25 -5.91
C PHE A 213 4.42 7.73 -5.80
N PRO A 214 5.16 8.62 -6.48
CA PRO A 214 4.87 10.05 -6.45
C PRO A 214 3.47 10.35 -7.02
N ALA A 215 2.67 11.15 -6.29
CA ALA A 215 1.37 11.58 -6.77
C ALA A 215 1.49 12.31 -8.11
N PRO A 216 0.58 12.05 -9.07
CA PRO A 216 0.62 12.61 -10.41
C PRO A 216 0.05 14.03 -10.44
N LEU A 217 0.68 14.98 -9.73
CA LEU A 217 0.18 16.35 -9.55
C LEU A 217 0.07 17.15 -10.86
N HIS A 218 0.82 16.78 -11.90
CA HIS A 218 0.82 17.47 -13.21
C HIS A 218 -0.26 16.98 -14.20
N THR A 219 -0.87 15.80 -13.99
CA THR A 219 -1.83 15.19 -14.93
C THR A 219 -3.29 15.41 -14.57
N LEU A 220 -3.59 15.92 -13.36
CA LEU A 220 -4.97 16.26 -12.95
C LEU A 220 -5.42 17.66 -13.41
N TYR A 221 -4.52 18.43 -14.04
CA TYR A 221 -4.79 19.79 -14.52
C TYR A 221 -4.47 19.98 -16.02
N SER A 222 -4.75 18.97 -16.86
CA SER A 222 -4.86 19.24 -18.29
C SER A 222 -6.27 19.83 -18.55
N PRO A 223 -6.40 21.07 -19.06
CA PRO A 223 -7.70 21.64 -19.38
C PRO A 223 -8.21 20.96 -20.66
N CYS A 224 -8.85 19.79 -20.52
CA CYS A 224 -9.74 19.32 -21.56
C CYS A 224 -11.07 20.07 -21.39
N PRO A 225 -11.61 20.68 -22.46
CA PRO A 225 -12.89 21.37 -22.38
C PRO A 225 -14.01 20.36 -22.13
N ASP A 226 -14.88 20.70 -21.17
CA ASP A 226 -16.17 20.05 -20.88
C ASP A 226 -16.16 18.66 -20.21
N HIS A 227 -16.17 18.63 -18.87
CA HIS A 227 -17.34 18.24 -18.06
C HIS A 227 -17.02 18.01 -16.57
N HIS A 228 -17.74 18.74 -15.69
CA HIS A 228 -18.24 18.33 -14.36
C HIS A 228 -17.34 17.58 -13.34
N LEU A 229 -16.12 18.05 -13.07
CA LEU A 229 -15.35 17.56 -11.89
C LEU A 229 -15.00 18.64 -10.85
N THR A 230 -15.44 19.88 -11.02
CA THR A 230 -14.99 21.02 -10.17
C THR A 230 -15.82 21.29 -8.90
N THR A 231 -16.67 20.37 -8.44
CA THR A 231 -17.64 20.68 -7.38
C THR A 231 -17.30 20.12 -5.99
N GLN A 232 -16.28 19.28 -5.82
CA GLN A 232 -15.97 18.72 -4.48
C GLN A 232 -14.86 19.44 -3.70
N LEU A 233 -14.05 20.30 -4.32
CA LEU A 233 -12.95 20.99 -3.63
C LEU A 233 -13.32 22.36 -3.01
N LYS A 234 -14.59 22.79 -3.08
CA LYS A 234 -15.05 24.07 -2.49
C LYS A 234 -15.76 23.96 -1.14
N TYR A 235 -15.99 22.76 -0.61
CA TYR A 235 -16.83 22.58 0.59
C TYR A 235 -16.09 22.60 1.94
N GLN A 236 -14.80 22.90 1.98
CA GLN A 236 -14.02 22.87 3.23
C GLN A 236 -13.38 24.20 3.65
N LYS A 237 -13.79 25.33 3.06
CA LYS A 237 -13.20 26.65 3.40
C LYS A 237 -14.16 27.71 3.91
N VAL A 238 -15.37 27.32 4.36
CA VAL A 238 -16.24 28.23 5.11
C VAL A 238 -16.85 27.45 6.28
N HIS A 239 -16.10 27.33 7.38
CA HIS A 239 -16.64 27.26 8.74
C HIS A 239 -15.50 27.35 9.76
N THR A 240 -14.98 28.56 9.92
CA THR A 240 -14.32 29.02 11.15
C THR A 240 -14.42 30.54 11.15
N GLU A 241 -14.76 31.13 12.30
CA GLU A 241 -15.14 32.53 12.56
C GLU A 241 -16.63 32.78 12.21
N VAL A 242 -17.55 33.07 13.13
CA VAL A 242 -17.50 33.94 14.32
C VAL A 242 -18.47 33.42 15.40
N SER A 243 -18.02 33.50 16.65
CA SER A 243 -18.77 33.27 17.88
C SER A 243 -19.60 34.49 18.32
N GLU A 244 -20.65 34.21 19.08
CA GLU A 244 -21.34 35.09 20.05
C GLU A 244 -22.49 36.04 19.61
N SER A 245 -23.72 35.56 19.86
CA SER A 245 -24.59 36.03 20.97
C SER A 245 -25.98 36.62 20.63
N LYS A 246 -26.95 36.10 21.39
CA LYS A 246 -28.24 36.67 21.86
C LYS A 246 -29.49 36.66 20.97
N ASN A 247 -30.39 35.75 21.38
CA ASN A 247 -31.78 35.96 21.80
C ASN A 247 -32.87 36.52 20.84
N GLN A 248 -33.85 35.64 20.64
CA GLN A 248 -35.31 35.82 20.83
C GLN A 248 -36.19 36.51 19.76
N GLN A 249 -37.25 35.73 19.46
CA GLN A 249 -38.65 36.09 19.16
C GLN A 249 -39.12 36.35 17.72
N LYS A 250 -39.91 35.37 17.24
CA LYS A 250 -41.24 35.46 16.61
C LYS A 250 -41.58 36.78 15.88
N THR A 251 -41.98 36.67 14.62
CA THR A 251 -43.39 36.85 14.19
C THR A 251 -43.61 36.47 12.73
N LYS A 252 -44.83 36.01 12.44
CA LYS A 252 -45.39 35.68 11.13
C LYS A 252 -45.66 36.95 10.31
N GLY A 253 -45.56 36.85 8.99
CA GLY A 253 -46.11 37.84 8.06
C GLY A 253 -46.06 37.34 6.62
N GLU A 254 -47.25 37.10 6.05
CA GLU A 254 -47.48 36.71 4.65
C GLU A 254 -47.17 37.86 3.69
N ALA A 255 -46.61 37.56 2.51
CA ALA A 255 -46.91 38.31 1.29
C ALA A 255 -46.58 37.50 0.03
N LYS A 256 -47.63 37.25 -0.76
CA LYS A 256 -47.62 36.72 -2.13
C LYS A 256 -46.82 37.65 -3.05
N HIS A 257 -46.12 37.13 -4.06
CA HIS A 257 -46.16 37.70 -5.42
C HIS A 257 -45.61 36.77 -6.52
N LYS A 258 -46.52 36.46 -7.46
CA LYS A 258 -46.39 36.31 -8.92
C LYS A 258 -45.21 35.52 -9.50
N TYR A 259 -45.54 34.32 -9.98
CA TYR A 259 -44.91 33.69 -11.14
C TYR A 259 -45.16 34.56 -12.39
N GLN A 260 -44.08 34.97 -13.07
CA GLN A 260 -44.12 35.47 -14.43
C GLN A 260 -43.02 34.77 -15.21
N SER A 261 -43.43 33.92 -16.16
CA SER A 261 -42.55 33.37 -17.18
C SER A 261 -42.16 34.50 -18.14
N ASN A 262 -40.88 34.63 -18.44
CA ASN A 262 -40.44 35.34 -19.63
C ASN A 262 -39.20 34.67 -20.20
N SER A 263 -39.41 34.03 -21.35
CA SER A 263 -38.41 33.56 -22.27
C SER A 263 -37.69 34.75 -22.90
N LYS A 264 -36.40 34.92 -22.61
CA LYS A 264 -35.49 35.66 -23.51
C LYS A 264 -34.16 34.94 -23.61
N LEU A 265 -33.97 34.36 -24.79
CA LEU A 265 -32.72 33.86 -25.33
C LEU A 265 -31.75 35.05 -25.44
N HIS A 266 -30.77 35.15 -24.54
CA HIS A 266 -29.64 36.07 -24.70
C HIS A 266 -28.43 35.29 -25.21
N GLN A 267 -28.18 35.48 -26.50
CA GLN A 267 -26.99 35.08 -27.22
C GLN A 267 -25.80 35.91 -26.71
N TRP A 268 -24.91 35.30 -25.92
CA TRP A 268 -23.66 35.94 -25.51
C TRP A 268 -22.60 35.68 -26.58
N LYS A 269 -22.13 36.76 -27.23
CA LYS A 269 -20.91 36.76 -28.05
C LYS A 269 -19.73 36.95 -27.10
N CYS A 270 -18.80 35.98 -27.06
CA CYS A 270 -17.50 36.18 -26.43
C CYS A 270 -16.67 37.17 -27.27
N GLN A 271 -16.27 38.27 -26.66
CA GLN A 271 -15.16 39.09 -27.14
C GLN A 271 -13.87 38.41 -26.67
N THR A 272 -12.94 38.15 -27.59
CA THR A 272 -11.61 37.64 -27.30
C THR A 272 -10.73 38.82 -26.88
N GLU A 273 -10.52 38.99 -25.59
CA GLU A 273 -9.38 39.79 -25.11
C GLU A 273 -8.13 38.90 -25.05
N ASP A 274 -7.05 39.41 -25.64
CA ASP A 274 -5.73 38.79 -25.71
C ASP A 274 -5.15 38.59 -24.30
N HIS A 275 -5.29 37.38 -23.77
CA HIS A 275 -4.53 36.93 -22.60
C HIS A 275 -3.23 36.23 -23.05
N GLN A 276 -2.34 36.98 -23.72
CA GLN A 276 -0.95 36.54 -23.94
C GLN A 276 -0.04 36.77 -22.72
N GLY A 277 -0.51 37.43 -21.65
CA GLY A 277 0.29 37.76 -20.47
C GLY A 277 0.12 36.85 -19.23
N LEU A 278 -0.71 35.81 -19.27
CA LEU A 278 -1.04 34.97 -18.09
C LEU A 278 -0.48 33.53 -18.16
N LYS A 279 0.32 33.19 -19.17
CA LYS A 279 0.83 31.82 -19.36
C LYS A 279 2.17 31.50 -18.67
N GLU A 280 2.88 32.48 -18.11
CA GLU A 280 4.25 32.26 -17.62
C GLU A 280 4.45 32.27 -16.10
N THR A 281 3.41 32.46 -15.28
CA THR A 281 3.58 32.67 -13.82
C THR A 281 3.12 31.55 -12.88
N PHE A 282 2.70 30.38 -13.37
CA PHE A 282 2.25 29.27 -12.49
C PHE A 282 3.15 28.03 -12.42
N TYR A 283 4.31 28.02 -13.08
CA TYR A 283 5.19 26.85 -13.13
C TYR A 283 6.60 27.14 -12.62
N LYS A 284 6.70 27.68 -11.41
CA LYS A 284 7.91 27.50 -10.61
C LYS A 284 7.62 26.46 -9.55
N THR A 285 8.18 25.27 -9.72
CA THR A 285 8.43 24.33 -8.63
C THR A 285 9.01 25.14 -7.48
N VAL A 286 8.25 25.31 -6.40
CA VAL A 286 8.77 25.96 -5.20
C VAL A 286 9.87 25.03 -4.68
N PRO A 287 11.13 25.49 -4.55
CA PRO A 287 12.19 24.66 -4.00
C PRO A 287 11.77 24.13 -2.63
N GLY A 288 11.57 22.82 -2.52
CA GLY A 288 11.17 22.15 -1.27
C GLY A 288 9.75 21.58 -1.23
N VAL A 289 8.84 21.93 -2.15
CA VAL A 289 7.51 21.31 -2.21
C VAL A 289 7.60 19.98 -2.95
N ARG A 290 7.34 18.88 -2.24
CA ARG A 290 7.42 17.52 -2.76
C ARG A 290 6.05 17.05 -3.23
N ASN A 291 6.03 16.20 -4.27
CA ASN A 291 4.82 15.46 -4.59
C ASN A 291 4.55 14.51 -3.41
N PRO A 292 3.34 14.53 -2.82
CA PRO A 292 2.98 13.57 -1.80
C PRO A 292 3.02 12.16 -2.39
N THR A 293 3.18 11.16 -1.54
CA THR A 293 3.18 9.76 -1.96
C THR A 293 1.77 9.21 -2.01
N TRP A 294 1.38 8.64 -3.16
CA TRP A 294 0.22 7.76 -3.25
C TRP A 294 0.67 6.32 -3.03
N VAL A 295 -0.23 5.50 -2.49
CA VAL A 295 0.08 4.13 -2.11
C VAL A 295 -0.85 3.16 -2.84
N LEU A 296 -0.25 2.14 -3.46
CA LEU A 296 -0.95 1.04 -4.09
C LEU A 296 -0.82 -0.21 -3.22
N TYR A 297 -1.91 -0.98 -3.13
CA TYR A 297 -1.95 -2.22 -2.35
C TYR A 297 -2.60 -3.35 -3.14
N SER A 298 -2.06 -4.57 -3.07
CA SER A 298 -2.65 -5.77 -3.70
C SER A 298 -2.91 -6.88 -2.69
N HIS A 299 -4.11 -7.46 -2.74
CA HIS A 299 -4.54 -8.54 -1.85
C HIS A 299 -5.86 -9.18 -2.33
N PRO A 300 -6.14 -10.45 -1.97
CA PRO A 300 -7.47 -11.04 -2.14
C PRO A 300 -8.60 -10.16 -1.57
N THR A 301 -9.74 -10.11 -2.25
CA THR A 301 -10.82 -9.15 -1.92
C THR A 301 -11.95 -9.74 -1.09
N SER A 302 -11.89 -11.04 -0.80
CA SER A 302 -12.90 -11.76 -0.02
C SER A 302 -12.49 -11.87 1.44
N ALA A 303 -13.41 -11.52 2.35
CA ALA A 303 -13.24 -11.74 3.79
C ALA A 303 -13.36 -13.23 4.20
N ARG A 304 -13.69 -14.12 3.26
CA ARG A 304 -13.95 -15.55 3.55
C ARG A 304 -12.84 -16.47 3.05
N SER A 305 -12.21 -16.15 1.94
CA SER A 305 -11.28 -17.04 1.27
C SER A 305 -10.29 -16.26 0.40
N ARG A 306 -9.16 -16.89 0.10
CA ARG A 306 -8.11 -16.37 -0.79
C ARG A 306 -8.56 -16.44 -2.25
N VAL A 307 -9.38 -15.47 -2.65
CA VAL A 307 -9.94 -15.34 -4.00
C VAL A 307 -10.01 -13.88 -4.42
N ASN A 308 -10.04 -13.67 -5.74
CA ASN A 308 -10.20 -12.40 -6.41
C ASN A 308 -9.13 -11.39 -6.00
N LEU A 309 -7.96 -11.44 -6.66
CA LEU A 309 -6.86 -10.53 -6.37
C LEU A 309 -7.25 -9.12 -6.81
N GLY A 310 -7.30 -8.20 -5.85
CA GLY A 310 -7.65 -6.81 -6.07
C GLY A 310 -6.47 -5.88 -5.86
N VAL A 311 -6.54 -4.74 -6.53
CA VAL A 311 -5.67 -3.59 -6.36
C VAL A 311 -6.46 -2.44 -5.75
N TYR A 312 -5.88 -1.79 -4.76
CA TYR A 312 -6.45 -0.67 -4.01
C TYR A 312 -5.51 0.53 -4.11
N LEU A 313 -6.07 1.74 -4.07
CA LEU A 313 -5.31 2.98 -4.12
C LEU A 313 -5.69 3.87 -2.93
N SER A 314 -4.67 4.39 -2.25
CA SER A 314 -4.82 5.48 -1.30
C SER A 314 -4.08 6.72 -1.81
N SER A 315 -4.80 7.85 -1.85
CA SER A 315 -4.24 9.17 -2.17
C SER A 315 -3.79 9.96 -0.93
N TYR A 316 -4.16 9.49 0.27
CA TYR A 316 -3.84 10.08 1.57
C TYR A 316 -3.55 8.97 2.58
N PRO A 317 -2.44 8.21 2.43
CA PRO A 317 -2.21 6.94 3.11
C PRO A 317 -2.16 6.99 4.65
N ARG A 318 -2.02 8.17 5.28
CA ARG A 318 -2.16 8.29 6.74
C ARG A 318 -3.60 8.18 7.20
N ASP A 319 -4.55 8.58 6.36
CA ASP A 319 -5.97 8.45 6.62
C ASP A 319 -6.42 7.04 6.24
N ALA A 320 -6.84 6.27 7.25
CA ALA A 320 -7.34 4.91 7.11
C ALA A 320 -8.56 4.80 6.16
N ASP A 321 -9.34 5.87 6.02
CA ASP A 321 -10.53 5.90 5.17
C ASP A 321 -10.24 6.27 3.70
N SER A 322 -9.00 6.64 3.38
CA SER A 322 -8.61 7.11 2.05
C SER A 322 -8.49 6.01 0.99
N TRP A 323 -8.59 4.74 1.39
CA TRP A 323 -8.49 3.60 0.48
C TRP A 323 -9.70 3.51 -0.45
N THR A 324 -9.42 3.39 -1.74
CA THR A 324 -10.40 3.17 -2.81
C THR A 324 -10.17 1.82 -3.49
N GLY A 325 -11.24 1.23 -4.02
CA GLY A 325 -11.23 -0.06 -4.70
C GLY A 325 -12.09 -1.14 -4.04
N PRO A 326 -11.87 -2.41 -4.38
CA PRO A 326 -10.80 -2.92 -5.26
C PRO A 326 -11.10 -2.82 -6.76
N TRP A 327 -10.05 -2.69 -7.58
CA TRP A 327 -10.05 -3.18 -8.96
C TRP A 327 -9.56 -4.63 -8.97
N VAL A 328 -10.42 -5.59 -9.34
CA VAL A 328 -10.04 -7.01 -9.43
C VAL A 328 -9.23 -7.25 -10.70
N ILE A 329 -7.94 -7.58 -10.54
CA ILE A 329 -7.02 -7.87 -11.65
C ILE A 329 -6.96 -9.36 -11.99
N TYR A 330 -7.49 -10.22 -11.11
CA TYR A 330 -7.64 -11.65 -11.37
C TYR A 330 -8.84 -12.21 -10.60
N GLU A 331 -9.81 -12.80 -11.32
CA GLU A 331 -10.94 -13.50 -10.73
C GLU A 331 -10.60 -14.97 -10.46
N GLY A 332 -10.93 -15.47 -9.26
CA GLY A 332 -10.69 -16.85 -8.85
C GLY A 332 -9.64 -17.02 -7.73
N PRO A 333 -9.22 -18.27 -7.44
CA PRO A 333 -8.24 -18.59 -6.41
C PRO A 333 -6.95 -17.79 -6.56
N SER A 334 -6.65 -16.94 -5.58
CA SER A 334 -5.45 -16.09 -5.56
C SER A 334 -4.99 -15.81 -4.14
N ALA A 335 -3.68 -15.75 -3.92
CA ALA A 335 -3.10 -15.61 -2.59
C ALA A 335 -2.00 -14.53 -2.55
N TYR A 336 -0.74 -14.90 -2.31
CA TYR A 336 0.31 -13.92 -2.05
C TYR A 336 0.56 -13.10 -3.30
N SER A 337 0.94 -11.83 -3.11
CA SER A 337 1.34 -10.93 -4.19
C SER A 337 2.56 -10.09 -3.78
N ASP A 338 3.25 -9.55 -4.78
CA ASP A 338 4.34 -8.57 -4.63
C ASP A 338 4.29 -7.56 -5.79
N LEU A 339 4.18 -6.28 -5.46
CA LEU A 339 4.08 -5.15 -6.38
C LEU A 339 5.44 -4.52 -6.63
N ALA A 340 5.61 -3.93 -7.81
CA ALA A 340 6.75 -3.07 -8.14
C ALA A 340 6.29 -1.83 -8.91
N TYR A 341 6.83 -0.67 -8.54
CA TYR A 341 6.71 0.56 -9.30
C TYR A 341 7.85 0.63 -10.33
N LEU A 342 7.51 0.69 -11.62
CA LEU A 342 8.51 0.66 -12.70
C LEU A 342 8.97 2.05 -13.14
N GLY A 343 8.44 3.12 -12.53
CA GLY A 343 8.73 4.49 -12.95
C GLY A 343 8.14 4.82 -14.33
N PRO A 344 8.25 6.09 -14.76
CA PRO A 344 8.27 6.37 -16.19
C PRO A 344 9.55 5.74 -16.80
N PRO A 345 9.52 5.29 -18.07
CA PRO A 345 10.70 4.72 -18.72
C PRO A 345 11.87 5.70 -18.64
N SER A 346 12.91 5.32 -17.90
CA SER A 346 14.15 6.09 -17.76
C SER A 346 14.98 5.91 -19.03
N GLY A 347 15.09 6.94 -19.86
CA GLY A 347 15.98 6.90 -21.03
C GLY A 347 15.65 7.81 -22.19
N GLU A 348 14.44 8.35 -22.29
CA GLU A 348 14.13 9.38 -23.27
C GLU A 348 13.56 10.59 -22.54
N GLU A 349 14.38 11.63 -22.39
CA GLU A 349 13.84 12.99 -22.44
C GLU A 349 12.98 13.03 -23.69
N SER A 350 11.67 12.92 -23.52
CA SER A 350 10.76 12.91 -24.64
C SER A 350 10.83 14.29 -25.29
N ALA A 351 11.71 14.40 -26.28
CA ALA A 351 11.74 15.45 -27.30
C ALA A 351 10.41 15.53 -28.06
N THR A 352 9.45 14.66 -27.74
CA THR A 352 8.11 14.57 -28.31
C THR A 352 7.01 14.57 -27.24
N GLY A 353 7.10 15.40 -26.19
CA GLY A 353 5.95 15.72 -25.32
C GLY A 353 5.10 14.54 -24.80
N SER A 354 5.69 13.34 -24.72
CA SER A 354 4.96 12.13 -24.39
C SER A 354 4.66 12.10 -22.90
N LEU A 355 3.39 11.92 -22.56
CA LEU A 355 2.94 11.84 -21.18
C LEU A 355 3.69 10.71 -20.46
N SER A 356 4.38 11.03 -19.37
CA SER A 356 5.00 10.04 -18.49
C SER A 356 3.93 9.10 -17.94
N VAL A 357 3.87 7.87 -18.45
CA VAL A 357 2.93 6.85 -17.98
C VAL A 357 3.51 6.18 -16.75
N VAL A 358 2.76 6.21 -15.64
CA VAL A 358 3.08 5.45 -14.42
C VAL A 358 2.68 4.00 -14.63
N ILE A 359 3.64 3.08 -14.51
CA ILE A 359 3.47 1.64 -14.72
C ILE A 359 3.76 0.89 -13.43
N PHE A 360 2.95 -0.12 -13.16
CA PHE A 360 3.09 -1.06 -12.06
C PHE A 360 3.20 -2.48 -12.59
N ALA A 361 3.96 -3.31 -11.88
CA ALA A 361 3.98 -4.75 -12.07
C ALA A 361 3.51 -5.46 -10.80
N CYS A 362 2.90 -6.62 -10.95
CA CYS A 362 2.42 -7.46 -9.86
C CYS A 362 2.75 -8.92 -10.16
N LEU A 363 3.49 -9.57 -9.25
CA LEU A 363 3.61 -11.03 -9.19
C LEU A 363 2.60 -11.55 -8.17
N TYR A 364 1.92 -12.66 -8.47
CA TYR A 364 0.96 -13.23 -7.53
C TYR A 364 0.70 -14.72 -7.73
N GLU A 365 0.37 -15.40 -6.65
CA GLU A 365 -0.07 -16.80 -6.63
C GLU A 365 -1.51 -16.90 -7.12
N ASN A 366 -1.78 -17.80 -8.07
CA ASN A 366 -3.14 -18.10 -8.54
C ASN A 366 -3.28 -19.52 -9.12
N GLY A 367 -4.52 -19.87 -9.48
CA GLY A 367 -4.84 -21.11 -10.18
C GLY A 367 -6.33 -21.28 -10.43
N LEU A 368 -6.70 -22.38 -11.09
CA LEU A 368 -8.10 -22.67 -11.42
C LEU A 368 -8.87 -23.24 -10.23
N ILE A 369 -8.24 -24.12 -9.45
CA ILE A 369 -8.84 -24.83 -8.31
C ILE A 369 -8.27 -24.32 -6.99
N SER A 370 -6.97 -24.06 -6.96
CA SER A 370 -6.19 -23.64 -5.79
C SER A 370 -5.32 -22.44 -6.14
N PRO A 371 -5.08 -21.48 -5.21
CA PRO A 371 -4.21 -20.35 -5.48
C PRO A 371 -2.73 -20.74 -5.66
N TYR A 372 -2.33 -21.98 -5.35
CA TYR A 372 -0.92 -22.40 -5.32
C TYR A 372 -0.49 -23.21 -6.55
N GLU A 373 -1.24 -23.13 -7.65
CA GLU A 373 -0.94 -23.88 -8.88
C GLU A 373 0.18 -23.23 -9.70
N GLN A 374 0.25 -21.90 -9.69
CA GLN A 374 1.25 -21.13 -10.45
C GLN A 374 1.47 -19.73 -9.84
N ILE A 375 2.49 -19.05 -10.36
CA ILE A 375 2.73 -17.61 -10.12
C ILE A 375 2.52 -16.88 -11.44
N SER A 376 1.60 -15.93 -11.45
CA SER A 376 1.32 -15.06 -12.60
C SER A 376 2.01 -13.71 -12.47
N PHE A 377 2.23 -13.05 -13.60
CA PHE A 377 2.81 -11.72 -13.71
C PHE A 377 1.86 -10.82 -14.52
N SER A 378 1.51 -9.65 -13.96
CA SER A 378 0.66 -8.65 -14.61
C SER A 378 1.34 -7.28 -14.59
N ILE A 379 1.14 -6.51 -15.66
CA ILE A 379 1.54 -5.11 -15.76
C ILE A 379 0.29 -4.28 -16.04
N PHE A 380 0.17 -3.14 -15.37
CA PHE A 380 -0.92 -2.19 -15.57
C PHE A 380 -0.47 -0.77 -15.26
N THR A 381 -1.23 0.21 -15.74
CA THR A 381 -0.95 1.64 -15.63
C THR A 381 -1.77 2.29 -14.52
N LEU A 382 -1.31 3.45 -14.04
CA LEU A 382 -2.12 4.27 -13.13
C LEU A 382 -3.45 4.72 -13.74
N TYR A 383 -3.51 4.90 -15.06
CA TYR A 383 -4.75 5.21 -15.76
C TYR A 383 -5.77 4.07 -15.60
N GLU A 384 -5.37 2.83 -15.86
CA GLU A 384 -6.24 1.66 -15.68
C GLU A 384 -6.66 1.51 -14.21
N VAL A 385 -5.76 1.75 -13.26
CA VAL A 385 -6.10 1.76 -11.82
C VAL A 385 -7.20 2.80 -11.57
N ILE A 386 -7.00 4.07 -11.91
CA ILE A 386 -7.98 5.13 -11.64
C ILE A 386 -9.34 4.83 -12.29
N GLN A 387 -9.34 4.39 -13.55
CA GLN A 387 -10.57 4.09 -14.28
C GLN A 387 -11.39 2.96 -13.65
N ASN A 388 -10.72 1.90 -13.20
CA ASN A 388 -11.41 0.74 -12.63
C ASN A 388 -11.78 0.92 -11.15
N LEU A 389 -11.19 1.90 -10.45
CA LEU A 389 -11.57 2.26 -9.08
C LEU A 389 -12.73 3.26 -9.03
N THR A 390 -12.90 4.10 -10.06
CA THR A 390 -14.06 4.99 -10.14
C THR A 390 -15.33 4.20 -10.46
N PRO A 391 -16.44 4.38 -9.73
CA PRO A 391 -17.70 3.77 -10.09
C PRO A 391 -18.08 4.20 -11.50
N ASN A 392 -18.15 3.26 -12.45
CA ASN A 392 -18.67 3.52 -13.78
C ASN A 392 -20.05 4.17 -13.65
N SER A 393 -20.16 5.46 -13.94
CA SER A 393 -21.42 6.22 -13.99
C SER A 393 -22.43 5.60 -14.98
N ALA A 394 -21.96 4.73 -15.87
CA ALA A 394 -22.79 3.89 -16.75
C ALA A 394 -23.62 2.82 -16.02
N ILE A 395 -23.16 2.28 -14.87
CA ILE A 395 -23.86 1.19 -14.16
C ILE A 395 -25.03 1.74 -13.31
N LEU A 396 -24.93 2.96 -12.80
CA LEU A 396 -25.98 3.66 -12.05
C LEU A 396 -27.18 4.09 -12.91
N LEU A 397 -26.98 4.28 -14.22
CA LEU A 397 -28.06 4.63 -15.15
C LEU A 397 -28.93 3.43 -15.53
N GLN A 398 -28.37 2.21 -15.59
CA GLN A 398 -29.15 1.00 -15.87
C GLN A 398 -30.03 0.58 -14.68
N THR A 399 -29.60 0.82 -13.44
CA THR A 399 -30.41 0.53 -12.23
C THR A 399 -31.55 1.53 -12.06
N LYS A 400 -31.35 2.82 -12.39
CA LYS A 400 -32.44 3.82 -12.37
C LYS A 400 -33.49 3.62 -13.47
N MET A 401 -33.13 3.04 -14.62
CA MET A 401 -34.12 2.72 -15.66
C MET A 401 -34.96 1.46 -15.34
N LYS A 402 -34.43 0.50 -14.59
CA LYS A 402 -35.19 -0.70 -14.18
C LYS A 402 -36.25 -0.43 -13.09
N HIS A 403 -36.08 0.61 -12.26
CA HIS A 403 -37.07 0.98 -11.25
C HIS A 403 -38.20 1.91 -11.73
N ARG A 404 -38.21 2.32 -13.00
CA ARG A 404 -39.25 3.21 -13.56
C ARG A 404 -40.31 2.53 -14.45
N ARG A 405 -40.35 1.19 -14.51
CA ARG A 405 -41.40 0.44 -15.21
C ARG A 405 -42.00 -0.63 -14.31
N LYS A 406 -42.84 -0.22 -13.36
CA LYS A 406 -43.88 -1.07 -12.74
C LYS A 406 -44.85 -0.20 -11.92
N GLU A 407 -45.61 0.65 -12.59
CA GLU A 407 -46.92 1.09 -12.10
C GLU A 407 -47.89 0.95 -13.27
N SER A 408 -48.62 -0.17 -13.29
CA SER A 408 -49.68 -0.44 -14.24
C SER A 408 -51.01 0.02 -13.66
N CYS A 409 -51.73 0.81 -14.46
CA CYS A 409 -53.13 1.18 -14.29
C CYS A 409 -54.03 0.03 -13.84
N THR A 410 -54.90 0.32 -12.87
CA THR A 410 -56.21 -0.33 -12.70
C THR A 410 -57.29 0.67 -13.09
N MET A 411 -58.16 0.31 -14.03
CA MET A 411 -59.50 0.90 -14.21
C MET A 411 -60.39 -0.19 -14.83
N PHE A 412 -61.37 -0.60 -14.02
CA PHE A 412 -62.59 -1.40 -14.27
C PHE A 412 -62.53 -2.68 -15.10
#